data_AF-A0AAT9FN38-F1
#
_entry.id   AF-A0AAT9FN38-F1
#
_cell.length_a   1.000
_cell.length_b   1.000
_cell.length_c   1.000
_cell.angle_alpha   90.00
_cell.angle_beta   90.00
_cell.angle_gamma   90.00
#
_symmetry.space_group_name_H-M   'P 1'
#
loop_
_entity.id
_entity.type
_entity.pdbx_description
1 polymer ?
#
loop_
_entity_poly.entity_id
_entity_poly.type
_entity_poly.pdbx_seq_one_letter_code
_entity_poly.pdbx_strand_id
1 'polypeptide(L)'
;MTVDLFCSARLSSTLANNNMKKSDSMILQLSMIISVVIFGCQKDKESHSGREESDSVDLDQVFLENIKKEQGSHRTRLAAYIRHHADRVVIYTLQNVIVEQDPDDPLGLSETPSKVTSFQIAPYEHSVKIISQITIKEDVKNISAILADIIRSSGHGSVWKHTPTYGVAVYRGEQYIWSTSISVETDNFYIVYPSTDRISYDWLSVGDSELKKFVDYVENLKNE
;
A
#
# COMPACT_ATOMS: atom_id res chain seq x y z
N MET A 1 47.65 9.64 15.70
CA MET A 1 47.78 9.46 14.24
C MET A 1 46.41 8.99 13.78
N THR A 2 45.59 9.96 13.37
CA THR A 2 44.17 9.83 13.03
C THR A 2 44.05 9.95 11.52
N VAL A 3 43.29 9.07 10.88
CA VAL A 3 42.94 9.18 9.47
C VAL A 3 41.43 9.21 9.37
N ASP A 4 40.90 10.40 9.14
CA ASP A 4 39.55 10.65 8.66
C ASP A 4 39.41 10.14 7.21
N LEU A 5 38.30 9.47 6.89
CA LEU A 5 37.89 9.25 5.51
C LEU A 5 36.56 9.97 5.25
N PHE A 6 36.67 11.15 4.65
CA PHE A 6 35.58 11.86 3.99
C PHE A 6 35.32 11.22 2.61
N CYS A 7 34.10 10.73 2.37
CA CYS A 7 33.61 10.48 1.01
C CYS A 7 32.62 11.59 0.63
N SER A 8 33.12 12.61 -0.07
CA SER A 8 32.31 13.63 -0.73
C SER A 8 32.12 13.23 -2.19
N ALA A 9 30.91 12.83 -2.58
CA ALA A 9 30.55 12.61 -3.97
C ALA A 9 29.90 13.89 -4.53
N ARG A 10 30.72 14.71 -5.22
CA ARG A 10 30.23 15.78 -6.11
C ARG A 10 29.76 15.14 -7.42
N LEU A 11 28.47 15.22 -7.71
CA LEU A 11 27.94 14.93 -9.05
C LEU A 11 27.85 16.24 -9.84
N SER A 12 28.75 16.41 -10.81
CA SER A 12 28.68 17.46 -11.82
C SER A 12 27.46 17.24 -12.72
N SER A 13 26.60 18.26 -12.78
CA SER A 13 25.55 18.37 -13.78
C SER A 13 26.13 19.01 -15.05
N THR A 14 25.99 18.35 -16.19
CA THR A 14 26.01 19.05 -17.48
C THR A 14 25.04 18.36 -18.43
N LEU A 15 24.15 19.20 -18.97
CA LEU A 15 23.00 18.91 -19.80
C LEU A 15 23.37 18.22 -21.13
N ALA A 16 22.51 17.30 -21.59
CA ALA A 16 21.56 17.55 -22.70
C ALA A 16 21.12 16.24 -23.37
N ASN A 17 19.83 15.88 -23.30
CA ASN A 17 18.94 16.09 -24.45
C ASN A 17 17.47 15.89 -24.09
N ASN A 18 16.64 16.75 -24.68
CA ASN A 18 15.22 16.94 -24.38
C ASN A 18 14.33 15.78 -24.84
N ASN A 19 13.23 15.56 -24.11
CA ASN A 19 12.09 14.65 -24.36
C ASN A 19 12.09 13.26 -23.70
N MET A 20 12.53 13.13 -22.44
CA MET A 20 12.09 12.01 -21.60
C MET A 20 10.95 12.45 -20.67
N LYS A 21 9.84 11.73 -20.71
CA LYS A 21 8.68 11.94 -19.83
C LYS A 21 9.13 11.71 -18.38
N LYS A 22 8.60 12.51 -17.45
CA LYS A 22 8.89 12.43 -16.00
C LYS A 22 8.75 11.01 -15.39
N SER A 23 8.02 10.09 -16.03
CA SER A 23 7.94 8.68 -15.59
C SER A 23 9.23 7.90 -15.81
N ASP A 24 9.96 8.17 -16.89
CA ASP A 24 11.10 7.35 -17.31
C ASP A 24 12.33 7.65 -16.44
N SER A 25 12.38 8.86 -15.86
CA SER A 25 13.39 9.28 -14.89
C SER A 25 13.29 8.54 -13.56
N MET A 26 12.10 8.12 -13.12
CA MET A 26 11.94 7.38 -11.86
C MET A 26 12.32 5.91 -12.02
N ILE A 27 12.04 5.33 -13.19
CA ILE A 27 12.42 3.94 -13.52
C ILE A 27 13.94 3.78 -13.60
N LEU A 28 14.64 4.77 -14.16
CA LEU A 28 16.11 4.80 -14.21
C LEU A 28 16.77 4.99 -12.84
N GLN A 29 16.11 5.67 -11.90
CA GLN A 29 16.64 5.79 -10.53
C GLN A 29 16.46 4.50 -9.72
N LEU A 30 15.37 3.75 -9.93
CA LEU A 30 15.19 2.45 -9.27
C LEU A 30 16.18 1.39 -9.80
N SER A 31 16.48 1.37 -11.09
CA SER A 31 17.41 0.40 -11.68
C SER A 31 18.88 0.63 -11.25
N MET A 32 19.26 1.88 -10.94
CA MET A 32 20.57 2.18 -10.36
C MET A 32 20.73 1.68 -8.93
N ILE A 33 19.67 1.71 -8.10
CA ILE A 33 19.73 1.22 -6.71
C ILE A 33 19.93 -0.30 -6.68
N ILE A 34 19.24 -1.04 -7.56
CA ILE A 34 19.38 -2.50 -7.66
C ILE A 34 20.81 -2.89 -8.11
N SER A 35 21.43 -2.10 -9.00
CA SER A 35 22.79 -2.39 -9.49
C SER A 35 23.89 -2.17 -8.44
N VAL A 36 23.70 -1.22 -7.51
CA VAL A 36 24.66 -0.95 -6.42
C VAL A 36 24.64 -2.06 -5.36
N VAL A 37 23.48 -2.67 -5.11
CA VAL A 37 23.35 -3.77 -4.14
C VAL A 37 24.01 -5.06 -4.67
N ILE A 38 23.98 -5.31 -5.98
CA ILE A 38 24.59 -6.53 -6.56
C ILE A 38 26.11 -6.40 -6.72
N PHE A 39 26.66 -5.21 -7.05
CA PHE A 39 28.10 -5.04 -7.24
C PHE A 39 28.92 -4.78 -5.96
N GLY A 40 28.26 -4.44 -4.85
CA GLY A 40 28.94 -4.27 -3.54
C GLY A 40 29.40 -5.57 -2.89
N CYS A 41 28.91 -6.74 -3.34
CA CYS A 41 29.20 -8.04 -2.72
C CYS A 41 30.30 -8.87 -3.39
N GLN A 42 31.01 -8.34 -4.41
CA GLN A 42 31.96 -9.15 -5.20
C GLN A 42 33.42 -8.67 -5.21
N LYS A 43 33.80 -7.75 -4.34
CA LYS A 43 35.22 -7.47 -4.06
C LYS A 43 35.45 -7.69 -2.58
N ASP A 44 35.91 -8.89 -2.24
CA ASP A 44 36.95 -9.14 -1.25
C ASP A 44 37.16 -10.65 -1.14
N LYS A 45 37.95 -11.17 -2.08
CA LYS A 45 38.63 -12.46 -1.91
C LYS A 45 40.09 -12.24 -2.22
N GLU A 46 40.85 -11.77 -1.23
CA GLU A 46 42.24 -12.18 -1.09
C GLU A 46 42.73 -12.00 0.36
N SER A 47 42.94 -13.14 1.01
CA SER A 47 43.84 -13.39 2.13
C SER A 47 43.67 -12.58 3.42
N HIS A 48 43.18 -13.23 4.48
CA HIS A 48 43.96 -13.44 5.70
C HIS A 48 43.29 -14.48 6.60
N SER A 49 44.08 -15.47 7.02
CA SER A 49 43.69 -16.53 7.95
C SER A 49 43.59 -15.96 9.36
N GLY A 50 42.38 -15.55 9.74
CA GLY A 50 41.99 -15.23 11.10
C GLY A 50 40.63 -15.89 11.34
N ARG A 51 40.52 -16.64 12.42
CA ARG A 51 39.28 -17.32 12.83
C ARG A 51 38.31 -16.26 13.37
N GLU A 52 37.65 -15.55 12.47
CA GLU A 52 36.51 -14.70 12.80
C GLU A 52 35.25 -15.57 12.81
N GLU A 53 34.52 -15.56 13.92
CA GLU A 53 33.12 -15.98 13.95
C GLU A 53 32.40 -15.11 12.91
N SER A 54 32.21 -15.64 11.70
CA SER A 54 31.44 -14.96 10.69
C SER A 54 30.00 -14.98 11.17
N ASP A 55 29.53 -13.87 11.72
CA ASP A 55 28.13 -13.52 11.78
C ASP A 55 27.63 -13.52 10.33
N SER A 56 27.20 -14.69 9.84
CA SER A 56 26.67 -14.84 8.52
C SER A 56 25.36 -14.05 8.48
N VAL A 57 25.40 -12.86 7.88
CA VAL A 57 24.22 -12.03 7.66
C VAL A 57 23.21 -12.87 6.90
N ASP A 58 22.05 -13.10 7.51
CA ASP A 58 20.94 -13.76 6.85
C ASP A 58 20.39 -12.83 5.76
N LEU A 59 20.80 -13.10 4.52
CA LEU A 59 20.43 -12.30 3.35
C LEU A 59 18.92 -12.31 3.12
N ASP A 60 18.21 -13.37 3.53
CA ASP A 60 16.76 -13.45 3.40
C ASP A 60 16.07 -12.47 4.36
N GLN A 61 16.57 -12.36 5.59
CA GLN A 61 16.08 -11.38 6.55
C GLN A 61 16.30 -9.94 6.06
N VAL A 62 17.50 -9.62 5.58
CA VAL A 62 17.82 -8.28 5.05
C VAL A 62 16.91 -7.93 3.86
N PHE A 63 16.66 -8.90 2.97
CA PHE A 63 15.76 -8.71 1.84
C PHE A 63 14.33 -8.41 2.29
N LEU A 64 13.79 -9.18 3.24
CA LEU A 64 12.43 -8.97 3.77
C LEU A 64 12.28 -7.63 4.50
N GLU A 65 13.28 -7.20 5.25
CA GLU A 65 13.29 -5.89 5.91
C GLU A 65 13.25 -4.73 4.90
N ASN A 66 14.00 -4.87 3.80
CA ASN A 66 13.97 -3.89 2.71
C ASN A 66 12.59 -3.80 2.04
N ILE A 67 11.91 -4.94 1.81
CA ILE A 67 10.53 -4.95 1.29
C ILE A 67 9.60 -4.21 2.24
N LYS A 68 9.63 -4.53 3.55
CA LYS A 68 8.78 -3.87 4.56
C LYS A 68 9.02 -2.36 4.60
N LYS A 69 10.27 -1.93 4.47
CA LYS A 69 10.64 -0.51 4.42
C LYS A 69 10.08 0.19 3.18
N GLU A 70 10.17 -0.42 2.01
CA GLU A 70 9.59 0.15 0.78
C GLU A 70 8.06 0.21 0.84
N GLN A 71 7.41 -0.81 1.38
CA GLN A 71 5.96 -0.79 1.64
C GLN A 71 5.58 0.34 2.60
N GLY A 72 6.33 0.54 3.69
CA GLY A 72 6.13 1.67 4.61
C GLY A 72 6.34 3.04 3.95
N SER A 73 7.35 3.18 3.10
CA SER A 73 7.61 4.38 2.31
C SER A 73 6.48 4.65 1.31
N HIS A 74 5.97 3.60 0.65
CA HIS A 74 4.80 3.69 -0.23
C HIS A 74 3.57 4.22 0.54
N ARG A 75 3.23 3.62 1.68
CA ARG A 75 2.09 4.06 2.52
C ARG A 75 2.22 5.51 2.94
N THR A 76 3.40 5.92 3.38
CA THR A 76 3.66 7.31 3.78
C THR A 76 3.43 8.29 2.64
N ARG A 77 3.93 7.97 1.43
CA ARG A 77 3.75 8.81 0.23
C ARG A 77 2.29 8.85 -0.22
N LEU A 78 1.60 7.71 -0.21
CA LEU A 78 0.18 7.60 -0.56
C LEU A 78 -0.69 8.42 0.40
N ALA A 79 -0.48 8.26 1.71
CA ALA A 79 -1.20 9.01 2.74
C ALA A 79 -1.03 10.53 2.57
N ALA A 80 0.20 10.99 2.34
CA ALA A 80 0.47 12.40 2.07
C ALA A 80 -0.24 12.88 0.79
N TYR A 81 -0.21 12.08 -0.27
CA TYR A 81 -0.87 12.42 -1.53
C TYR A 81 -2.39 12.56 -1.37
N ILE A 82 -3.05 11.59 -0.73
CA ILE A 82 -4.49 11.61 -0.44
C ILE A 82 -4.85 12.85 0.39
N ARG A 83 -4.10 13.11 1.47
CA ARG A 83 -4.36 14.24 2.37
C ARG A 83 -4.28 15.61 1.68
N HIS A 84 -3.41 15.77 0.69
CA HIS A 84 -3.15 17.05 0.05
C HIS A 84 -3.86 17.25 -1.30
N HIS A 85 -4.29 16.17 -1.95
CA HIS A 85 -4.77 16.23 -3.33
C HIS A 85 -6.14 15.62 -3.57
N ALA A 86 -6.74 14.92 -2.60
CA ALA A 86 -8.11 14.44 -2.74
C ALA A 86 -9.09 15.62 -2.75
N ASP A 87 -10.04 15.61 -3.68
CA ASP A 87 -11.16 16.56 -3.73
C ASP A 87 -12.53 15.88 -3.62
N ARG A 88 -12.55 14.55 -3.73
CA ARG A 88 -13.74 13.73 -3.53
C ARG A 88 -13.37 12.39 -2.90
N VAL A 89 -14.15 11.99 -1.90
CA VAL A 89 -14.11 10.64 -1.32
C VAL A 89 -15.49 10.03 -1.45
N VAL A 90 -15.56 8.77 -1.85
CA VAL A 90 -16.79 8.00 -1.88
C VAL A 90 -16.66 6.84 -0.91
N ILE A 91 -17.60 6.76 0.03
CA ILE A 91 -17.66 5.70 1.04
C ILE A 91 -18.85 4.81 0.70
N TYR A 92 -18.61 3.51 0.70
CA TYR A 92 -19.57 2.47 0.42
C TYR A 92 -19.79 1.67 1.70
N THR A 93 -21.05 1.47 2.09
CA THR A 93 -21.36 0.47 3.12
C THR A 93 -21.52 -0.87 2.44
N LEU A 94 -20.86 -1.88 2.99
CA LEU A 94 -20.73 -3.20 2.42
C LEU A 94 -21.48 -4.22 3.28
N GLN A 95 -22.13 -5.18 2.64
CA GLN A 95 -22.74 -6.33 3.26
C GLN A 95 -22.11 -7.59 2.69
N ASN A 96 -21.59 -8.46 3.56
CA ASN A 96 -21.15 -9.78 3.14
C ASN A 96 -22.37 -10.60 2.72
N VAL A 97 -22.32 -11.14 1.52
CA VAL A 97 -23.33 -12.07 1.02
C VAL A 97 -22.70 -13.46 1.10
N ILE A 98 -23.34 -14.36 1.85
CA ILE A 98 -22.99 -15.77 1.79
C ILE A 98 -23.49 -16.25 0.43
N VAL A 99 -22.60 -16.33 -0.55
CA VAL A 99 -22.87 -17.13 -1.74
C VAL A 99 -22.76 -18.58 -1.26
N GLU A 100 -23.84 -19.36 -1.38
CA GLU A 100 -23.75 -20.80 -1.17
C GLU A 100 -22.63 -21.31 -2.08
N GLN A 101 -21.53 -21.79 -1.48
CA GLN A 101 -20.41 -22.32 -2.26
C GLN A 101 -20.96 -23.44 -3.12
N ASP A 102 -20.79 -23.32 -4.43
CA ASP A 102 -20.90 -24.46 -5.31
C ASP A 102 -19.86 -25.49 -4.81
N PRO A 103 -20.27 -26.71 -4.41
CA PRO A 103 -19.32 -27.74 -3.99
C PRO A 103 -18.28 -28.08 -5.06
N ASP A 104 -18.56 -27.78 -6.33
CA ASP A 104 -17.63 -27.97 -7.46
C ASP A 104 -16.68 -26.76 -7.67
N ASP A 105 -16.88 -25.65 -6.94
CA ASP A 105 -16.02 -24.47 -6.93
C ASP A 105 -15.83 -23.92 -5.50
N PRO A 106 -15.08 -24.64 -4.65
CA PRO A 106 -14.91 -24.30 -3.23
C PRO A 106 -14.13 -22.98 -3.01
N LEU A 107 -13.55 -22.41 -4.06
CA LEU A 107 -12.82 -21.14 -4.03
C LEU A 107 -13.62 -19.98 -4.64
N GLY A 108 -14.81 -20.23 -5.20
CA GLY A 108 -15.65 -19.21 -5.85
C GLY A 108 -15.01 -18.57 -7.09
N LEU A 109 -14.18 -19.32 -7.82
CA LEU A 109 -13.44 -18.85 -9.01
C LEU A 109 -14.22 -19.00 -10.32
N SER A 110 -15.37 -19.66 -10.32
CA SER A 110 -16.14 -20.06 -11.51
C SER A 110 -17.28 -19.11 -11.89
N GLU A 111 -17.69 -18.21 -11.00
CA GLU A 111 -18.69 -17.21 -11.34
C GLU A 111 -18.10 -16.07 -12.17
N THR A 112 -18.29 -16.19 -13.48
CA THR A 112 -18.22 -15.04 -14.39
C THR A 112 -19.19 -13.97 -13.87
N PRO A 113 -18.73 -12.75 -13.49
CA PRO A 113 -19.59 -11.79 -12.81
C PRO A 113 -20.71 -11.33 -13.75
N SER A 114 -21.92 -11.81 -13.49
CA SER A 114 -23.10 -11.38 -14.23
C SER A 114 -23.40 -9.92 -13.87
N LYS A 115 -23.16 -9.04 -14.85
CA LYS A 115 -23.45 -7.59 -14.82
C LYS A 115 -22.69 -6.81 -13.74
N VAL A 116 -21.45 -6.49 -14.11
CA VAL A 116 -20.54 -5.50 -13.50
C VAL A 116 -21.26 -4.30 -12.88
N THR A 117 -21.26 -4.27 -11.54
CA THR A 117 -21.22 -3.04 -10.72
C THR A 117 -20.05 -3.14 -9.72
N SER A 118 -18.97 -3.83 -10.13
CA SER A 118 -17.87 -4.27 -9.28
C SER A 118 -17.09 -3.08 -8.72
N PHE A 119 -17.17 -2.88 -7.41
CA PHE A 119 -16.14 -2.22 -6.65
C PHE A 119 -14.98 -3.22 -6.51
N GLN A 120 -13.74 -2.81 -6.79
CA GLN A 120 -12.55 -3.68 -6.61
C GLN A 120 -12.30 -3.89 -5.11
N ILE A 121 -13.05 -4.81 -4.51
CA ILE A 121 -12.91 -5.29 -3.13
C ILE A 121 -12.12 -6.59 -3.24
N ALA A 122 -10.83 -6.53 -3.61
CA ALA A 122 -10.02 -7.73 -3.60
C ALA A 122 -9.75 -8.18 -2.15
N PRO A 123 -9.84 -9.47 -1.80
CA PRO A 123 -10.23 -10.62 -2.63
C PRO A 123 -11.75 -10.97 -2.63
N TYR A 124 -12.62 -10.15 -2.04
CA TYR A 124 -14.04 -10.47 -1.80
C TYR A 124 -15.04 -9.92 -2.83
N GLU A 125 -14.60 -9.68 -4.08
CA GLU A 125 -15.45 -9.10 -5.13
C GLU A 125 -16.75 -9.89 -5.36
N HIS A 126 -16.73 -11.19 -5.10
CA HIS A 126 -17.87 -12.11 -5.27
C HIS A 126 -18.68 -12.33 -3.98
N SER A 127 -18.18 -11.91 -2.81
CA SER A 127 -18.80 -12.21 -1.51
C SER A 127 -19.32 -10.95 -0.80
N VAL A 128 -19.32 -9.80 -1.48
CA VAL A 128 -19.67 -8.52 -0.89
C VAL A 128 -20.58 -7.72 -1.82
N LYS A 129 -21.66 -7.17 -1.26
CA LYS A 129 -22.60 -6.29 -1.94
C LYS A 129 -22.53 -4.88 -1.36
N ILE A 130 -22.57 -3.88 -2.23
CA ILE A 130 -22.77 -2.48 -1.83
C ILE A 130 -24.23 -2.27 -1.43
N ILE A 131 -24.49 -1.81 -0.22
CA ILE A 131 -25.85 -1.51 0.26
C ILE A 131 -26.15 -0.02 0.31
N SER A 132 -25.13 0.82 0.45
CA SER A 132 -25.29 2.28 0.38
C SER A 132 -23.99 2.96 -0.02
N GLN A 133 -24.11 4.21 -0.49
CA GLN A 133 -22.99 5.03 -0.93
C GLN A 133 -23.18 6.47 -0.43
N ILE A 134 -22.10 7.08 0.06
CA ILE A 134 -22.02 8.50 0.45
C ILE A 134 -20.88 9.14 -0.34
N THR A 135 -21.14 10.27 -0.98
CA THR A 135 -20.13 11.04 -1.71
C THR A 135 -19.80 12.32 -0.94
N ILE A 136 -18.54 12.49 -0.57
CA ILE A 136 -18.04 13.60 0.23
C ILE A 136 -17.20 14.50 -0.67
N LYS A 137 -17.59 15.77 -0.78
CA LYS A 137 -16.84 16.83 -1.50
C LYS A 137 -16.48 18.00 -0.58
N GLU A 138 -17.43 18.45 0.24
CA GLU A 138 -17.28 19.65 1.06
C GLU A 138 -16.36 19.44 2.26
N ASP A 139 -16.44 18.27 2.92
CA ASP A 139 -15.59 17.91 4.06
C ASP A 139 -14.43 16.94 3.71
N VAL A 140 -13.99 16.97 2.45
CA VAL A 140 -12.95 16.04 1.95
C VAL A 140 -11.63 16.15 2.74
N LYS A 141 -11.31 17.33 3.26
CA LYS A 141 -10.08 17.58 4.04
C LYS A 141 -10.06 16.80 5.35
N ASN A 142 -11.21 16.67 6.01
CA ASN A 142 -11.33 15.96 7.28
C ASN A 142 -11.22 14.45 7.05
N ILE A 143 -12.04 13.89 6.17
CA ILE A 143 -12.00 12.45 5.87
C ILE A 143 -10.66 12.02 5.27
N SER A 144 -10.04 12.83 4.40
CA SER A 144 -8.72 12.49 3.85
C SER A 144 -7.61 12.51 4.91
N ALA A 145 -7.72 13.33 5.96
CA ALA A 145 -6.81 13.29 7.10
C ALA A 145 -6.97 11.99 7.91
N ILE A 146 -8.22 11.57 8.18
CA ILE A 146 -8.52 10.30 8.86
C ILE A 146 -7.96 9.12 8.05
N LEU A 147 -8.24 9.07 6.74
CA LEU A 147 -7.74 8.02 5.85
C LEU A 147 -6.21 8.00 5.78
N ALA A 148 -5.55 9.15 5.78
CA ALA A 148 -4.09 9.24 5.80
C ALA A 148 -3.49 8.72 7.13
N ASP A 149 -4.21 8.85 8.25
CA ASP A 149 -3.80 8.29 9.53
C ASP A 149 -3.97 6.75 9.53
N ILE A 150 -5.09 6.26 8.98
CA ILE A 150 -5.31 4.82 8.76
C ILE A 150 -4.18 4.21 7.93
N ILE A 151 -3.88 4.77 6.75
CA ILE A 151 -2.86 4.24 5.83
C ILE A 151 -1.46 4.20 6.47
N ARG A 152 -1.16 5.15 7.37
CA ARG A 152 0.13 5.21 8.06
C ARG A 152 0.23 4.26 9.25
N SER A 153 -0.88 3.69 9.70
CA SER A 153 -0.89 2.76 10.82
C SER A 153 0.04 1.59 10.55
N SER A 154 0.84 1.24 11.56
CA SER A 154 1.90 0.23 11.47
C SER A 154 1.54 -0.94 12.38
N GLY A 155 0.61 -1.78 11.92
CA GLY A 155 0.32 -3.05 12.54
C GLY A 155 0.07 -4.10 11.46
N HIS A 156 0.58 -5.31 11.67
CA HIS A 156 0.12 -6.46 10.88
C HIS A 156 -1.28 -6.82 11.40
N GLY A 157 -2.25 -6.93 10.49
CA GLY A 157 -3.60 -7.36 10.86
C GLY A 157 -3.53 -8.72 11.55
N SER A 158 -4.17 -8.83 12.72
CA SER A 158 -4.48 -10.15 13.26
C SER A 158 -5.73 -10.64 12.56
N VAL A 159 -5.74 -11.91 12.14
CA VAL A 159 -6.90 -12.71 11.67
C VAL A 159 -6.92 -12.96 10.16
N TRP A 160 -7.11 -14.24 9.80
CA TRP A 160 -7.18 -14.78 8.42
C TRP A 160 -8.53 -14.53 7.72
N LYS A 161 -9.46 -13.83 8.37
CA LYS A 161 -10.83 -13.62 7.91
C LYS A 161 -11.12 -12.13 7.96
N HIS A 162 -11.16 -11.49 6.79
CA HIS A 162 -11.53 -10.09 6.70
C HIS A 162 -12.95 -9.98 6.14
N THR A 163 -13.83 -9.36 6.92
CA THR A 163 -15.23 -9.10 6.57
C THR A 163 -15.36 -7.59 6.37
N PRO A 164 -15.13 -7.07 5.15
CA PRO A 164 -15.12 -5.64 4.94
C PRO A 164 -16.51 -5.04 5.19
N THR A 165 -16.58 -4.04 6.06
CA THR A 165 -17.79 -3.29 6.40
C THR A 165 -17.91 -2.05 5.52
N TYR A 166 -16.76 -1.46 5.14
CA TYR A 166 -16.70 -0.25 4.35
C TYR A 166 -15.77 -0.41 3.15
N GLY A 167 -16.16 0.16 2.02
CA GLY A 167 -15.30 0.43 0.88
C GLY A 167 -15.05 1.92 0.78
N VAL A 168 -13.84 2.33 0.40
CA VAL A 168 -13.50 3.75 0.21
C VAL A 168 -12.83 3.91 -1.14
N ALA A 169 -13.27 4.91 -1.93
CA ALA A 169 -12.57 5.35 -3.13
C ALA A 169 -12.26 6.85 -3.04
N VAL A 170 -11.03 7.21 -3.42
CA VAL A 170 -10.50 8.57 -3.35
C VAL A 170 -10.21 9.07 -4.76
N TYR A 171 -10.63 10.30 -5.05
CA TYR A 171 -10.53 10.92 -6.37
C TYR A 171 -9.90 12.32 -6.29
N ARG A 172 -9.34 12.73 -7.43
CA ARG A 172 -8.95 14.11 -7.76
C ARG A 172 -9.53 14.47 -9.13
N GLY A 173 -10.57 15.27 -9.14
CA GLY A 173 -11.43 15.52 -10.29
C GLY A 173 -12.06 14.22 -10.75
N GLU A 174 -11.82 13.90 -12.03
CA GLU A 174 -12.26 12.63 -12.64
C GLU A 174 -11.25 11.49 -12.44
N GLN A 175 -10.06 11.78 -11.90
CA GLN A 175 -9.02 10.77 -11.74
C GLN A 175 -9.20 9.99 -10.43
N TYR A 176 -9.29 8.67 -10.54
CA TYR A 176 -9.19 7.75 -9.41
C TYR A 176 -7.74 7.74 -8.87
N ILE A 177 -7.59 7.90 -7.56
CA ILE A 177 -6.30 7.88 -6.87
C ILE A 177 -6.05 6.51 -6.22
N TRP A 178 -7.02 6.06 -5.42
CA TRP A 178 -6.85 4.91 -4.54
C TRP A 178 -8.19 4.42 -4.00
N SER A 179 -8.26 3.13 -3.65
CA SER A 179 -9.35 2.55 -2.89
C SER A 179 -8.86 1.52 -1.89
N THR A 180 -9.69 1.29 -0.88
CA THR A 180 -9.49 0.28 0.16
C THR A 180 -10.81 -0.33 0.54
N SER A 181 -10.71 -1.46 1.24
CA SER A 181 -11.77 -2.01 2.07
C SER A 181 -11.34 -1.96 3.53
N ILE A 182 -12.27 -1.71 4.44
CA ILE A 182 -12.03 -1.62 5.87
C ILE A 182 -12.99 -2.59 6.56
N SER A 183 -12.45 -3.52 7.35
CA SER A 183 -13.21 -4.39 8.24
C SER A 183 -13.21 -3.78 9.63
N VAL A 184 -14.39 -3.44 10.14
CA VAL A 184 -14.56 -2.93 11.50
C VAL A 184 -14.49 -4.04 12.53
N GLU A 185 -14.81 -5.28 12.13
CA GLU A 185 -14.79 -6.44 13.03
C GLU A 185 -13.35 -6.88 13.36
N THR A 186 -12.42 -6.70 12.42
CA THR A 186 -11.04 -7.16 12.55
C THR A 186 -10.03 -6.02 12.60
N ASP A 187 -10.51 -4.78 12.65
CA ASP A 187 -9.70 -3.56 12.67
C ASP A 187 -8.63 -3.57 11.59
N ASN A 188 -8.98 -3.95 10.36
CA ASN A 188 -8.03 -4.07 9.26
C ASN A 188 -8.48 -3.27 8.03
N PHE A 189 -7.50 -2.83 7.25
CA PHE A 189 -7.72 -2.26 5.94
C PHE A 189 -6.86 -2.93 4.87
N TYR A 190 -7.40 -2.97 3.66
CA TYR A 190 -6.77 -3.56 2.49
C TYR A 190 -5.91 -2.53 1.75
N ILE A 191 -4.70 -2.91 1.36
CA ILE A 191 -3.85 -2.04 0.53
C ILE A 191 -3.20 -2.81 -0.60
N VAL A 192 -3.15 -2.18 -1.76
CA VAL A 192 -2.42 -2.65 -2.94
C VAL A 192 -1.14 -1.85 -3.10
N TYR A 193 -0.02 -2.55 -3.22
CA TYR A 193 1.27 -1.98 -3.55
C TYR A 193 1.51 -2.07 -5.06
N PRO A 194 1.91 -0.97 -5.71
CA PRO A 194 2.33 -1.02 -7.10
C PRO A 194 3.59 -1.86 -7.25
N SER A 195 3.56 -2.82 -8.17
CA SER A 195 4.72 -3.62 -8.54
C SER A 195 4.70 -3.87 -10.05
N THR A 196 5.88 -3.96 -10.66
CA THR A 196 6.05 -4.01 -12.12
C THR A 196 5.52 -5.29 -12.74
N ASP A 197 5.52 -6.38 -11.97
CA ASP A 197 5.34 -7.73 -12.52
C ASP A 197 4.10 -8.43 -11.96
N ARG A 198 3.70 -8.06 -10.73
CA ARG A 198 2.53 -8.61 -10.01
C ARG A 198 1.96 -7.59 -9.05
N ILE A 199 0.63 -7.55 -8.93
CA ILE A 199 -0.05 -6.78 -7.89
C ILE A 199 0.27 -7.44 -6.54
N SER A 200 0.93 -6.72 -5.64
CA SER A 200 1.11 -7.15 -4.25
C SER A 200 0.06 -6.46 -3.40
N TYR A 201 -0.57 -7.19 -2.49
CA TYR A 201 -1.56 -6.65 -1.57
C TYR A 201 -1.35 -7.15 -0.15
N ASP A 202 -1.90 -6.44 0.83
CA ASP A 202 -1.83 -6.80 2.24
C ASP A 202 -3.07 -6.31 3.01
N TRP A 203 -3.33 -6.94 4.15
CA TRP A 203 -4.31 -6.50 5.14
C TRP A 203 -3.57 -6.02 6.38
N LEU A 204 -3.67 -4.72 6.63
CA LEU A 204 -2.95 -4.06 7.71
C LEU A 204 -3.90 -3.68 8.83
N SER A 205 -3.42 -3.73 10.06
CA SER A 205 -4.18 -3.27 11.22
C SER A 205 -4.34 -1.75 11.18
N VAL A 206 -5.57 -1.32 11.45
CA VAL A 206 -5.93 0.06 11.77
C VAL A 206 -5.80 0.22 13.28
N GLY A 207 -5.18 1.29 13.77
CA GLY A 207 -5.22 1.59 15.19
C GLY A 207 -6.66 1.86 15.66
N ASP A 208 -7.03 1.38 16.86
CA ASP A 208 -8.39 1.53 17.42
C ASP A 208 -8.89 2.98 17.35
N SER A 209 -7.99 3.93 17.63
CA SER A 209 -8.32 5.35 17.65
C SER A 209 -8.67 5.90 16.26
N GLU A 210 -7.93 5.45 15.24
CA GLU A 210 -8.08 5.82 13.83
C GLU A 210 -9.35 5.21 13.26
N LEU A 211 -9.59 3.92 13.55
CA LEU A 211 -10.81 3.25 13.13
C LEU A 211 -12.04 3.89 13.76
N LYS A 212 -12.01 4.16 15.06
CA LYS A 212 -13.11 4.83 15.75
C LYS A 212 -13.43 6.18 15.13
N LYS A 213 -12.41 7.02 14.86
CA LYS A 213 -12.59 8.32 14.19
C LYS A 213 -13.27 8.16 12.83
N PHE A 214 -12.88 7.15 12.05
CA PHE A 214 -13.50 6.87 10.76
C PHE A 214 -14.95 6.43 10.90
N VAL A 215 -15.24 5.48 11.79
CA VAL A 215 -16.61 4.98 12.00
C VAL A 215 -17.52 6.09 12.51
N ASP A 216 -17.10 6.84 13.53
CA ASP A 216 -17.85 7.98 14.06
C ASP A 216 -18.17 9.01 12.96
N TYR A 217 -17.17 9.33 12.12
CA TYR A 217 -17.35 10.24 10.99
C TYR A 217 -18.41 9.74 10.00
N VAL A 218 -18.34 8.46 9.62
CA VAL A 218 -19.30 7.87 8.67
C VAL A 218 -20.71 7.80 9.26
N GLU A 219 -20.85 7.43 10.53
CA GLU A 219 -22.16 7.36 11.18
C GLU A 219 -22.78 8.75 11.38
N ASN A 220 -21.99 9.78 11.65
CA ASN A 220 -22.50 11.15 11.71
C ASN A 220 -23.08 11.59 10.36
N LEU A 221 -22.40 11.30 9.25
CA LEU A 221 -22.90 11.61 7.90
C LEU A 221 -24.20 10.88 7.52
N LYS A 222 -24.49 9.73 8.14
CA LYS A 222 -25.75 9.00 7.89
C LYS A 222 -26.95 9.60 8.59
N ASN A 223 -26.72 10.44 9.61
CA ASN A 223 -27.76 11.03 10.45
C ASN A 223 -28.11 12.48 10.04
N GLU A 224 -27.40 13.04 9.06
CA GLU A 224 -27.66 14.35 8.44
C GLU A 224 -28.58 14.21 7.22
#